data_AF-A0A967M6V6-F1
#
_entry.id   AF-A0A967M6V6-F1
#
_cell.length_a   1.000
_cell.length_b   1.000
_cell.length_c   1.000
_cell.angle_alpha   90.00
_cell.angle_beta   90.00
_cell.angle_gamma   90.00
#
_symmetry.space_group_name_H-M   'P 1'
#
loop_
_entity.id
_entity.type
_entity.pdbx_description
1 polymer ?
#
loop_
_entity_poly.entity_id
_entity_poly.type
_entity_poly.pdbx_seq_one_letter_code
_entity_poly.pdbx_strand_id
1 'polypeptide(L)' 'MVRSAWVFRRLRNWRSGIEGVISTLKRAFRMDRCTWRGLPSFRAYVGACVTSFNLLVLARYHLLREFA' A
#
# COMPACT_ATOMS: atom_id res chain seq x y z
N MET A 1 10.03 5.35 -25.96
CA MET A 1 10.90 6.01 -24.97
C MET A 1 10.26 7.33 -24.57
N VAL A 2 10.11 7.65 -23.27
CA VAL A 2 9.47 8.90 -22.83
C VAL A 2 10.38 10.07 -23.24
N ARG A 3 9.83 11.07 -23.94
CA ARG A 3 10.62 12.16 -24.54
C ARG A 3 11.23 13.13 -23.51
N SER A 4 10.69 13.17 -22.29
CA SER A 4 11.13 14.06 -21.21
C SER A 4 11.72 13.27 -20.04
N ALA A 5 12.96 13.60 -19.67
CA ALA A 5 13.64 13.01 -18.51
C ALA A 5 12.90 13.28 -17.20
N TRP A 6 12.24 14.44 -17.08
CA TRP A 6 11.41 14.77 -15.92
C TRP A 6 10.18 13.86 -15.82
N VAL A 7 9.46 13.65 -16.93
CA VAL A 7 8.30 12.75 -16.98
C VAL A 7 8.71 11.33 -16.62
N PHE A 8 9.84 10.86 -17.19
CA PHE A 8 10.36 9.53 -16.87
C PHE A 8 10.67 9.37 -15.38
N ARG A 9 11.33 10.36 -14.75
CA ARG A 9 11.63 10.33 -13.32
C ARG A 9 10.36 10.31 -12.47
N ARG A 10 9.35 11.11 -12.84
CA ARG A 10 8.06 11.15 -12.12
C ARG A 10 7.34 9.80 -12.17
N LEU A 11 7.25 9.18 -13.35
CA LEU A 11 6.63 7.86 -13.51
C LEU A 11 7.41 6.76 -12.77
N ARG A 12 8.74 6.82 -12.78
CA ARG A 12 9.58 5.87 -12.03
C ARG A 12 9.35 5.97 -10.53
N ASN A 13 9.31 7.19 -9.99
CA ASN A 13 9.06 7.43 -8.57
C ASN A 13 7.65 6.97 -8.17
N TRP A 14 6.64 7.24 -9.01
CA TRP A 14 5.28 6.76 -8.81
C TRP A 14 5.20 5.22 -8.77
N ARG A 15 5.84 4.54 -9.72
CA ARG A 15 5.94 3.07 -9.76
C ARG A 15 6.63 2.53 -8.52
N SER A 16 7.75 3.14 -8.10
CA SER A 16 8.46 2.75 -6.87
C SER A 16 7.58 2.95 -5.62
N GLY A 17 6.74 3.98 -5.59
CA GLY A 17 5.74 4.18 -4.54
C GLY A 17 4.74 3.02 -4.46
N ILE A 18 4.20 2.57 -5.61
CA ILE A 18 3.31 1.40 -5.67
C ILE A 18 4.01 0.14 -5.17
N GLU A 19 5.25 -0.10 -5.61
CA GLU A 19 6.03 -1.25 -5.14
C GLU A 19 6.28 -1.21 -3.63
N GLY A 20 6.50 -0.02 -3.07
CA GLY A 20 6.61 0.20 -1.63
C GLY A 20 5.33 -0.17 -0.87
N VAL A 21 4.16 0.22 -1.40
CA VAL A 21 2.85 -0.15 -0.82
C VAL A 21 2.64 -1.66 -0.87
N ILE A 22 2.87 -2.30 -2.02
CA ILE A 22 2.72 -3.76 -2.18
C ILE A 22 3.67 -4.50 -1.22
N SER A 23 4.93 -4.07 -1.14
CA SER A 23 5.91 -4.62 -0.21
C SER A 23 5.43 -4.55 1.25
N THR A 24 4.89 -3.40 1.65
CA THR A 24 4.39 -3.18 3.01
C THR A 24 3.19 -4.07 3.32
N LEU A 25 2.21 -4.13 2.41
CA LEU A 25 1.05 -5.02 2.55
C LEU A 25 1.46 -6.48 2.71
N LYS A 26 2.39 -6.96 1.87
CA LYS A 26 2.86 -8.35 1.93
C LYS A 26 3.58 -8.65 3.24
N ARG A 27 4.51 -7.79 3.68
CA ARG A 27 5.42 -8.08 4.80
C ARG A 27 4.85 -7.69 6.16
N ALA A 28 4.32 -6.47 6.28
CA ALA A 28 3.83 -5.94 7.56
C ALA A 28 2.38 -6.35 7.85
N PHE A 29 1.54 -6.45 6.82
CA PHE A 29 0.13 -6.82 6.95
C PHE A 29 -0.14 -8.28 6.59
N ARG A 30 0.92 -9.09 6.41
CA ARG A 30 0.86 -10.53 6.13
C ARG A 30 0.08 -10.91 4.87
N MET A 31 -0.13 -9.96 3.95
CA MET A 31 -0.86 -10.18 2.71
C MET A 31 -0.08 -11.02 1.69
N ASP A 32 1.03 -11.65 2.09
CA ASP A 32 1.79 -12.60 1.29
C ASP A 32 1.14 -13.99 1.23
N ARG A 33 0.40 -14.40 2.27
CA ARG A 33 -0.34 -15.67 2.28
C ARG A 33 -1.60 -15.59 3.16
N CYS A 34 -2.75 -15.79 2.55
CA CYS A 34 -4.00 -15.98 3.29
C CYS A 34 -4.05 -17.37 3.94
N THR A 35 -4.25 -17.42 5.26
CA THR A 35 -4.44 -18.68 6.01
C THR A 35 -5.92 -19.04 6.19
N TRP A 36 -6.83 -18.16 5.78
CA TRP A 36 -8.27 -18.32 5.95
C TRP A 36 -8.85 -19.17 4.82
N ARG A 37 -9.79 -20.06 5.15
CA ARG A 37 -10.36 -21.02 4.20
C ARG A 37 -11.62 -20.48 3.54
N GLY A 38 -11.73 -20.70 2.22
CA GLY A 38 -12.89 -20.32 1.40
C GLY A 38 -12.77 -18.92 0.78
N LEU A 39 -13.42 -18.74 -0.36
CA LEU A 39 -13.42 -17.48 -1.11
C LEU A 39 -13.97 -16.28 -0.31
N PRO A 40 -15.08 -16.40 0.45
CA PRO A 40 -15.57 -15.28 1.27
C PRO A 40 -14.53 -14.83 2.31
N SER A 41 -13.92 -15.80 3.00
CA SER A 41 -12.88 -15.53 3.99
C SER A 41 -11.62 -14.93 3.35
N PHE A 42 -11.23 -15.39 2.15
CA PHE A 42 -10.13 -14.80 1.41
C PHE A 42 -10.39 -13.31 1.07
N ARG A 43 -11.60 -12.98 0.61
CA ARG A 43 -11.99 -11.59 0.33
C ARG A 43 -11.95 -10.74 1.60
N ALA A 44 -12.49 -11.27 2.71
CA ALA A 44 -12.45 -10.60 4.01
C ALA A 44 -11.01 -10.38 4.51
N TYR A 45 -10.15 -11.39 4.36
CA TYR A 45 -8.74 -11.33 4.73
C TYR A 45 -7.99 -10.21 3.98
N VAL A 46 -8.10 -10.20 2.65
CA VAL A 46 -7.48 -9.16 1.81
C VAL A 46 -8.05 -7.78 2.17
N GLY A 47 -9.37 -7.68 2.35
CA GLY A 47 -10.03 -6.45 2.77
C GLY A 47 -9.50 -5.93 4.12
N ALA A 48 -9.36 -6.81 5.10
CA ALA A 48 -8.82 -6.45 6.42
C ALA A 48 -7.38 -5.94 6.34
N CYS A 49 -6.50 -6.59 5.55
CA CYS A 49 -5.14 -6.13 5.32
C CYS A 49 -5.10 -4.71 4.72
N VAL A 50 -5.86 -4.48 3.65
CA VAL A 50 -5.91 -3.18 2.95
C VAL A 50 -6.50 -2.08 3.83
N THR A 51 -7.61 -2.36 4.50
CA THR A 51 -8.25 -1.39 5.41
C THR A 51 -7.33 -1.02 6.56
N SER A 52 -6.66 -2.00 7.19
CA SER A 52 -5.71 -1.74 8.29
C SER A 52 -4.54 -0.88 7.83
N PHE A 53 -3.99 -1.15 6.64
CA PHE A 53 -2.94 -0.33 6.05
C PHE A 53 -3.40 1.12 5.82
N ASN A 54 -4.59 1.30 5.22
CA ASN A 54 -5.12 2.64 4.98
C ASN A 54 -5.37 3.41 6.28
N LEU A 55 -5.89 2.77 7.32
CA LEU A 55 -6.07 3.39 8.64
C LEU A 55 -4.74 3.86 9.23
N LEU A 56 -3.67 3.06 9.12
CA LEU A 56 -2.33 3.47 9.57
C LEU A 56 -1.80 4.68 8.77
N VAL A 57 -2.01 4.71 7.45
CA VAL A 57 -1.60 5.84 6.60
C VAL A 57 -2.37 7.11 6.99
N LEU A 58 -3.69 7.02 7.19
CA LEU A 58 -4.50 8.14 7.63
C LEU A 58 -4.07 8.63 9.01
N ALA A 59 -3.86 7.74 9.98
CA ALA A 59 -3.40 8.12 11.31
C ALA A 59 -2.06 8.88 11.27
N ARG A 60 -1.10 8.40 10.47
CA ARG A 60 0.18 9.11 10.25
C ARG A 60 -0.01 10.49 9.65
N TYR A 61 -0.90 10.60 8.66
CA TYR A 61 -1.21 11.88 8.03
C TYR A 61 -1.87 12.85 9.01
N HIS A 62 -2.80 12.38 9.84
CA HIS A 62 -3.42 13.18 10.89
C HIS A 62 -2.39 13.68 11.91
N LEU A 63 -1.54 12.78 12.44
CA LEU A 63 -0.48 13.17 13.38
C LEU A 63 0.48 14.20 12.78
N LEU A 64 0.91 14.03 11.52
CA LEU A 64 1.78 15.00 10.86
C LEU A 64 1.11 16.37 10.69
N ARG A 65 -0.22 16.44 10.57
CA ARG A 65 -0.97 17.70 10.49
C ARG A 65 -1.22 18.36 11.83
N GLU A 66 -1.27 17.60 12.91
CA GLU A 66 -1.46 18.14 14.27
C GLU A 66 -0.20 18.81 14.81
N PHE A 67 0.99 18.39 14.34
CA PHE A 67 2.29 18.90 14.79
C PHE A 67 3.04 19.75 13.75
N ALA A 68 2.39 20.15 12.65
CA ALA A 68 2.94 21.01 11.60
C ALA A 68 2.19 22.36 11.55
#